data_AF-A0A2P4PJ08-F1
#
_entry.id   AF-A0A2P4PJ08-F1
#
_cell.length_a   1.000
_cell.length_b   1.000
_cell.length_c   1.000
_cell.angle_alpha   90.00
_cell.angle_beta   90.00
_cell.angle_gamma   90.00
#
_symmetry.space_group_name_H-M   'P 1'
#
loop_
_entity.id
_entity.type
_entity.pdbx_description
1 polymer ?
#
loop_
_entity_poly.entity_id
_entity_poly.type
_entity_poly.pdbx_seq_one_letter_code
_entity_poly.pdbx_strand_id
1 'polypeptide(L)'
;MQLTRALQIKEDKINELEQRLINLDQERIKKLQDKRKELSEIDKELLNKLTSGKNTKEIHKEKEAKHKEMNDLQQELLRTSTSYTVNRKKRVFNQVNNFLKVKGEFLTLREEAIKKLQNCCNHLESSINKERNTIGSIRDMKTSKLTDKYTKEFQSILVKYNDGLLELNKNYYSLKKIVQENKELEVSLMFENILKLNSFNLDKYKIFKFATNSQEGTRIQLNSNMMSEDINSLRKNLNDLKLELNQEKKELKSLAKV
;
A
#
# COMPACT_ATOMS: atom_id res chain seq x y z
N MET A 1 7.61 16.67 -12.61
CA MET A 1 7.98 15.26 -12.90
C MET A 1 9.27 14.83 -12.18
N GLN A 2 10.36 15.62 -12.20
CA GLN A 2 11.62 15.26 -11.52
C GLN A 2 11.50 15.16 -9.98
N LEU A 3 10.78 16.09 -9.33
CA LEU A 3 10.59 16.08 -7.87
C LEU A 3 9.86 14.82 -7.37
N THR A 4 8.76 14.44 -8.02
CA THR A 4 7.99 13.24 -7.66
C THR A 4 8.83 11.97 -7.78
N ARG A 5 9.63 11.84 -8.87
CA ARG A 5 10.55 10.70 -9.03
C ARG A 5 11.64 10.70 -7.96
N ALA A 6 12.21 11.87 -7.64
CA ALA A 6 13.22 11.98 -6.58
C ALA A 6 12.67 11.61 -5.20
N LEU A 7 11.43 11.98 -4.89
CA LEU A 7 10.76 11.58 -3.65
C LEU A 7 10.52 10.06 -3.61
N GLN A 8 10.05 9.47 -4.71
CA GLN A 8 9.85 8.02 -4.79
C GLN A 8 11.16 7.25 -4.55
N ILE A 9 12.25 7.66 -5.21
CA ILE A 9 13.58 7.03 -5.03
C ILE A 9 14.03 7.09 -3.57
N LYS A 10 13.79 8.23 -2.88
CA LYS A 10 14.14 8.37 -1.46
C LYS A 10 13.28 7.45 -0.60
N GLU A 11 11.98 7.36 -0.87
CA GLU A 11 11.05 6.50 -0.13
C GLU A 11 11.41 5.01 -0.31
N ASP A 12 11.70 4.58 -1.53
CA ASP A 12 12.17 3.22 -1.82
C ASP A 12 13.48 2.91 -1.09
N LYS A 13 14.41 3.88 -1.04
CA LYS A 13 15.68 3.71 -0.33
C LYS A 13 15.49 3.62 1.18
N ILE A 14 14.59 4.41 1.76
CA ILE A 14 14.23 4.33 3.18
C ILE A 14 13.65 2.94 3.48
N ASN A 15 12.71 2.46 2.66
CA ASN A 15 12.10 1.14 2.83
C ASN A 15 13.15 0.01 2.77
N GLU A 16 14.14 0.12 1.87
CA GLU A 16 15.24 -0.84 1.78
C GLU A 16 16.11 -0.83 3.05
N LEU A 17 16.45 0.35 3.56
CA LEU A 17 17.26 0.50 4.78
C LEU A 17 16.52 0.01 6.03
N GLU A 18 15.22 0.31 6.15
CA GLU A 18 14.37 -0.20 7.24
C GLU A 18 14.32 -1.73 7.22
N GLN A 19 14.20 -2.36 6.04
CA GLN A 19 14.24 -3.82 5.94
C GLN A 19 15.61 -4.39 6.33
N ARG A 20 16.71 -3.77 5.89
CA ARG A 20 18.06 -4.21 6.25
C ARG A 20 18.27 -4.16 7.76
N LEU A 21 17.80 -3.11 8.42
CA LEU A 21 17.88 -2.98 9.88
C LEU A 21 17.11 -4.10 10.59
N ILE A 22 15.89 -4.40 10.14
CA ILE A 22 15.07 -5.49 10.70
C ILE A 22 15.79 -6.85 10.54
N ASN A 23 16.38 -7.12 9.38
CA ASN A 23 17.12 -8.36 9.12
C ASN A 23 18.35 -8.48 10.05
N LEU A 24 19.10 -7.38 10.25
CA LEU A 24 20.26 -7.36 11.14
C LEU A 24 19.85 -7.62 12.60
N ASP A 25 18.77 -6.99 13.07
CA ASP A 25 18.22 -7.23 14.41
C ASP A 25 17.80 -8.70 14.56
N GLN A 26 17.14 -9.29 13.55
CA GLN A 26 16.74 -10.69 13.55
C GLN A 26 17.95 -11.64 13.64
N GLU A 27 19.00 -11.40 12.86
CA GLU A 27 20.24 -12.18 12.91
C GLU A 27 20.93 -12.06 14.26
N ARG A 28 20.97 -10.85 14.83
CA ARG A 28 21.57 -10.60 16.15
C ARG A 28 20.80 -11.34 17.24
N ILE A 29 19.46 -11.28 17.21
CA ILE A 29 18.59 -12.02 18.14
C ILE A 29 18.89 -13.52 18.08
N LYS A 30 18.99 -14.10 16.89
CA LYS A 30 19.31 -15.52 16.72
C LYS A 30 20.67 -15.87 17.35
N LYS A 31 21.72 -15.10 17.04
CA LYS A 31 23.07 -15.29 17.62
C LYS A 31 23.07 -15.19 19.15
N LEU A 32 22.35 -14.22 19.71
CA LEU A 32 22.23 -14.05 21.16
C LEU A 32 21.48 -15.22 21.82
N GLN A 33 20.44 -15.75 21.16
CA GLN A 33 19.70 -16.92 21.65
C GLN A 33 20.55 -18.19 21.64
N ASP A 34 21.35 -18.40 20.60
CA ASP A 34 22.23 -19.57 20.51
C ASP A 34 23.34 -19.51 21.57
N LYS A 35 23.99 -18.33 21.74
CA LYS A 35 24.98 -18.14 22.82
C LYS A 35 24.39 -18.34 24.22
N ARG A 36 23.14 -17.94 24.44
CA ARG A 36 22.42 -18.17 25.71
C ARG A 36 22.23 -19.66 25.98
N LYS A 37 21.95 -20.47 24.96
CA LYS A 37 21.81 -21.94 25.11
C LYS A 37 23.15 -22.57 25.49
N GLU A 38 24.23 -22.21 24.79
CA GLU A 38 25.59 -22.68 25.10
C GLU A 38 25.98 -22.36 26.56
N LEU A 39 25.71 -21.14 27.02
CA LEU A 39 25.98 -20.76 28.42
C LEU A 39 25.13 -21.54 29.43
N SER A 40 23.88 -21.86 29.08
CA SER A 40 23.02 -22.69 29.94
C SER A 40 23.53 -24.13 30.04
N GLU A 41 24.15 -24.67 29.00
CA GLU A 41 24.79 -25.99 29.02
C GLU A 41 26.05 -25.98 29.90
N ILE A 42 26.89 -24.95 29.78
CA ILE A 42 28.07 -24.76 30.64
C ILE A 42 27.66 -24.65 32.11
N ASP A 43 26.63 -23.84 32.43
CA ASP A 43 26.16 -23.69 33.82
C ASP A 43 25.66 -25.02 34.42
N LYS A 44 24.99 -25.86 33.61
CA LYS A 44 24.61 -27.23 34.03
C LYS A 44 25.82 -28.11 34.29
N GLU A 45 26.85 -28.05 33.44
CA GLU A 45 28.08 -28.82 33.62
C GLU A 45 28.82 -28.41 34.90
N LEU A 46 28.93 -27.09 35.15
CA LEU A 46 29.53 -26.55 36.37
C LEU A 46 28.74 -26.99 37.62
N LEU A 47 27.40 -26.99 37.54
CA LEU A 47 26.54 -27.48 38.63
C LEU A 47 26.79 -28.96 38.93
N ASN A 48 26.90 -29.80 37.91
CA ASN A 48 27.20 -31.22 38.06
C ASN A 48 28.60 -31.48 38.67
N LYS A 49 29.59 -30.65 38.31
CA LYS A 49 30.93 -30.74 38.93
C LYS A 49 30.88 -30.39 40.41
N LEU A 50 30.13 -29.36 40.80
CA LEU A 50 29.95 -28.98 42.21
C LEU A 50 29.27 -30.06 43.03
N THR A 51 28.22 -30.70 42.51
CA THR A 51 27.52 -31.78 43.21
C THR A 51 28.37 -33.05 43.36
N SER A 52 29.36 -33.25 42.48
CA SER A 52 30.32 -34.37 42.56
C SER A 52 31.47 -34.19 43.57
N GLY A 53 31.54 -33.06 44.30
CA GLY A 53 32.57 -32.80 45.31
C GLY A 53 33.95 -32.39 44.76
N LYS A 54 34.05 -31.98 43.48
CA LYS A 54 35.27 -31.42 42.89
C LYS A 54 35.60 -30.02 43.45
N ASN A 55 36.87 -29.62 43.32
CA ASN A 55 37.46 -28.39 43.85
C ASN A 55 36.54 -27.15 43.71
N THR A 56 36.09 -26.60 44.83
CA THR A 56 34.87 -25.76 44.87
C THR A 56 35.09 -24.28 44.55
N LYS A 57 36.28 -23.73 44.87
CA LYS A 57 36.52 -22.28 44.82
C LYS A 57 36.65 -21.73 43.40
N GLU A 58 37.36 -22.41 42.51
CA GLU A 58 37.50 -21.99 41.11
C GLU A 58 36.19 -22.15 40.35
N ILE A 59 35.47 -23.26 40.58
CA ILE A 59 34.18 -23.54 39.95
C ILE A 59 33.13 -22.50 40.38
N HIS A 60 33.14 -22.05 41.65
CA HIS A 60 32.28 -20.95 42.09
C HIS A 60 32.58 -19.63 41.39
N LYS A 61 33.86 -19.26 41.24
CA LYS A 61 34.24 -18.03 40.49
C LYS A 61 33.83 -18.11 39.02
N GLU A 62 34.03 -19.26 38.38
CA GLU A 62 33.62 -19.45 36.98
C GLU A 62 32.10 -19.36 36.84
N LYS A 63 31.35 -19.98 37.75
CA LYS A 63 29.88 -19.90 37.77
C LYS A 63 29.39 -18.46 37.95
N GLU A 64 29.98 -17.70 38.87
CA GLU A 64 29.66 -16.27 39.05
C GLU A 64 29.93 -15.45 37.77
N ALA A 65 31.07 -15.68 37.11
CA ALA A 65 31.41 -15.03 35.85
C ALA A 65 30.41 -15.38 34.73
N LYS A 66 30.03 -16.65 34.61
CA LYS A 66 29.05 -17.12 33.62
C LYS A 66 27.64 -16.59 33.89
N HIS A 67 27.26 -16.47 35.15
CA HIS A 67 26.00 -15.84 35.54
C HIS A 67 25.95 -14.36 35.15
N LYS A 68 27.06 -13.62 35.37
CA LYS A 68 27.17 -12.24 34.92
C LYS A 68 27.08 -12.13 33.39
N GLU A 69 27.80 -12.97 32.65
CA GLU A 69 27.73 -13.02 31.18
C GLU A 69 26.30 -13.32 30.68
N MET A 70 25.57 -14.23 31.35
CA MET A 70 24.19 -14.55 31.01
C MET A 70 23.23 -13.37 31.26
N ASN A 71 23.43 -12.62 32.35
CA ASN A 71 22.65 -11.42 32.63
C ASN A 71 22.88 -10.32 31.57
N ASP A 72 24.13 -10.10 31.18
CA ASP A 72 24.50 -9.13 30.13
C ASP A 72 23.85 -9.49 28.79
N LEU A 73 23.90 -10.78 28.41
CA LEU A 73 23.25 -11.27 27.18
C LEU A 73 21.72 -11.14 27.23
N GLN A 74 21.11 -11.38 28.39
CA GLN A 74 19.66 -11.22 28.55
C GLN A 74 19.23 -9.76 28.37
N GLN A 75 20.01 -8.81 28.90
CA GLN A 75 19.77 -7.39 28.68
C GLN A 75 19.94 -7.01 27.20
N GLU A 76 20.99 -7.50 26.54
CA GLU A 76 21.21 -7.21 25.11
C GLU A 76 20.11 -7.82 24.23
N LEU A 77 19.67 -9.05 24.53
CA LEU A 77 18.58 -9.72 23.83
C LEU A 77 17.27 -8.94 23.99
N LEU A 78 16.97 -8.44 25.20
CA LEU A 78 15.79 -7.63 25.47
C LEU A 78 15.83 -6.32 24.66
N ARG A 79 16.97 -5.63 24.67
CA ARG A 79 17.17 -4.38 23.92
C ARG A 79 16.99 -4.60 22.42
N THR A 80 17.63 -5.63 21.87
CA THR A 80 17.57 -5.94 20.43
C THR A 80 16.17 -6.39 20.01
N SER A 81 15.50 -7.23 20.81
CA SER A 81 14.12 -7.68 20.54
C SER A 81 13.11 -6.52 20.58
N THR A 82 13.33 -5.55 21.49
CA THR A 82 12.52 -4.34 21.56
C THR A 82 12.73 -3.48 20.31
N SER A 83 13.98 -3.24 19.91
CA SER A 83 14.33 -2.52 18.67
C SER A 83 13.68 -3.20 17.45
N TYR A 84 13.86 -4.51 17.30
CA TYR A 84 13.29 -5.32 16.23
C TYR A 84 11.77 -5.12 16.11
N THR A 85 11.06 -5.22 17.24
CA THR A 85 9.60 -5.06 17.28
C THR A 85 9.18 -3.65 16.92
N VAL A 86 9.84 -2.63 17.47
CA VAL A 86 9.56 -1.21 17.19
C VAL A 86 9.78 -0.89 15.71
N ASN A 87 10.89 -1.35 15.13
CA ASN A 87 11.23 -1.10 13.73
C ASN A 87 10.23 -1.77 12.77
N ARG A 88 9.82 -3.01 13.06
CA ARG A 88 8.76 -3.69 12.29
C ARG A 88 7.43 -2.94 12.37
N LYS A 89 7.00 -2.54 13.57
CA LYS A 89 5.78 -1.73 13.74
C LYS A 89 5.85 -0.47 12.90
N LYS A 90 6.94 0.30 13.03
CA LYS A 90 7.16 1.54 12.27
C LYS A 90 7.04 1.33 10.76
N ARG A 91 7.67 0.28 10.21
CA ARG A 91 7.60 -0.07 8.78
C ARG A 91 6.16 -0.33 8.33
N VAL A 92 5.38 -1.07 9.12
CA VAL A 92 3.96 -1.31 8.81
C VAL A 92 3.16 0.00 8.81
N PHE A 93 3.33 0.85 9.84
CA PHE A 93 2.66 2.15 9.91
C PHE A 93 3.01 3.06 8.73
N ASN A 94 4.29 3.12 8.33
CA ASN A 94 4.72 3.89 7.16
C ASN A 94 4.00 3.43 5.90
N GLN A 95 3.92 2.11 5.69
CA GLN A 95 3.27 1.55 4.52
C GLN A 95 1.75 1.81 4.51
N VAL A 96 1.09 1.75 5.67
CA VAL A 96 -0.33 2.12 5.82
C VAL A 96 -0.54 3.59 5.46
N ASN A 97 0.29 4.48 6.00
CA ASN A 97 0.18 5.91 5.74
C ASN A 97 0.38 6.23 4.25
N ASN A 98 1.36 5.59 3.61
CA ASN A 98 1.59 5.73 2.17
C ASN A 98 0.37 5.24 1.37
N PHE A 99 -0.18 4.06 1.69
CA PHE A 99 -1.38 3.55 1.02
C PHE A 99 -2.57 4.51 1.13
N LEU A 100 -2.85 5.06 2.32
CA LEU A 100 -3.95 6.02 2.50
C LEU A 100 -3.73 7.32 1.72
N LYS A 101 -2.48 7.76 1.61
CA LYS A 101 -2.11 8.93 0.82
C LYS A 101 -2.40 8.68 -0.66
N VAL A 102 -1.89 7.58 -1.21
CA VAL A 102 -2.14 7.18 -2.62
C VAL A 102 -3.63 6.97 -2.88
N LYS A 103 -4.37 6.37 -1.95
CA LYS A 103 -5.83 6.22 -2.04
C LYS A 103 -6.55 7.56 -2.05
N GLY A 104 -6.07 8.55 -1.29
CA GLY A 104 -6.55 9.92 -1.33
C GLY A 104 -6.24 10.64 -2.63
N GLU A 105 -5.03 10.49 -3.17
CA GLU A 105 -4.64 11.05 -4.46
C GLU A 105 -5.47 10.44 -5.60
N PHE A 106 -5.75 9.14 -5.54
CA PHE A 106 -6.65 8.46 -6.48
C PHE A 106 -8.10 8.98 -6.41
N LEU A 107 -8.60 9.28 -5.20
CA LEU A 107 -9.91 9.92 -5.02
C LEU A 107 -9.96 11.28 -5.75
N THR A 108 -8.95 12.14 -5.54
CA THR A 108 -8.86 13.44 -6.21
C THR A 108 -8.74 13.29 -7.74
N LEU A 109 -7.93 12.33 -8.22
CA LEU A 109 -7.81 12.04 -9.64
C LEU A 109 -9.16 11.64 -10.25
N ARG A 110 -9.97 10.86 -9.52
CA ARG A 110 -11.31 10.47 -9.97
C ARG A 110 -12.26 11.67 -10.04
N GLU A 111 -12.24 12.55 -9.05
CA GLU A 111 -13.04 13.79 -9.06
C GLU A 111 -12.70 14.65 -10.29
N GLU A 112 -11.41 14.81 -10.57
CA GLU A 112 -10.92 15.55 -11.73
C GLU A 112 -11.34 14.86 -13.04
N ALA A 113 -11.20 13.54 -13.13
CA ALA A 113 -11.60 12.76 -14.31
C ALA A 113 -13.09 12.93 -14.59
N ILE A 114 -13.97 12.78 -13.58
CA ILE A 114 -15.42 12.98 -13.74
C ILE A 114 -15.73 14.38 -14.29
N LYS A 115 -15.07 15.42 -13.75
CA LYS A 115 -15.28 16.80 -14.21
C LYS A 115 -14.87 16.98 -15.67
N LYS A 116 -13.71 16.44 -16.07
CA LYS A 116 -13.22 16.51 -17.45
C LYS A 116 -14.10 15.72 -18.42
N LEU A 117 -14.54 14.53 -18.04
CA LEU A 117 -15.43 13.69 -18.84
C LEU A 117 -16.79 14.38 -19.04
N GLN A 118 -17.34 15.00 -17.99
CA GLN A 118 -18.58 15.76 -18.11
C GLN A 118 -18.43 16.95 -19.06
N ASN A 119 -17.33 17.71 -18.94
CA ASN A 119 -17.06 18.83 -19.85
C ASN A 119 -16.92 18.34 -21.30
N CYS A 120 -16.24 17.22 -21.53
CA CYS A 120 -16.13 16.58 -22.84
C CYS A 120 -17.53 16.28 -23.43
N CYS A 121 -18.44 15.70 -22.64
CA CYS A 121 -19.82 15.43 -23.07
C CYS A 121 -20.60 16.71 -23.38
N ASN A 122 -20.52 17.71 -22.51
CA ASN A 122 -21.21 19.00 -22.71
C ASN A 122 -20.71 19.72 -23.98
N HIS A 123 -19.41 19.63 -24.27
CA HIS A 123 -18.83 20.21 -25.47
C HIS A 123 -19.24 19.46 -26.74
N LEU A 124 -19.31 18.13 -26.70
CA LEU A 124 -19.85 17.32 -27.79
C LEU A 124 -21.29 17.72 -28.09
N GLU A 125 -22.15 17.74 -27.07
CA GLU A 125 -23.57 18.11 -27.21
C GLU A 125 -23.75 19.53 -27.76
N SER A 126 -23.03 20.51 -27.21
CA SER A 126 -23.05 21.89 -27.70
C SER A 126 -22.60 22.00 -29.16
N SER A 127 -21.56 21.24 -29.55
CA SER A 127 -21.04 21.25 -30.91
C SER A 127 -22.03 20.61 -31.89
N ILE A 128 -22.65 19.50 -31.53
CA ILE A 128 -23.70 18.85 -32.34
C ILE A 128 -24.90 19.77 -32.50
N ASN A 129 -25.35 20.43 -31.43
CA ASN A 129 -26.49 21.35 -31.48
C ASN A 129 -26.25 22.54 -32.42
N LYS A 130 -25.01 23.01 -32.56
CA LYS A 130 -24.65 24.07 -33.54
C LYS A 130 -24.77 23.60 -34.99
N GLU A 131 -24.56 22.31 -35.26
CA GLU A 131 -24.67 21.74 -36.60
C GLU A 131 -26.13 21.37 -36.97
N ARG A 132 -27.09 21.52 -36.06
CA ARG A 132 -28.49 21.08 -36.21
C ARG A 132 -29.22 21.66 -37.43
N ASN A 133 -28.86 22.87 -37.86
CA ASN A 133 -29.46 23.55 -39.01
C ASN A 133 -28.80 23.17 -40.35
N THR A 134 -27.79 22.30 -40.35
CA THR A 134 -27.11 21.83 -41.57
C THR A 134 -27.93 20.74 -42.26
N ILE A 135 -27.94 20.73 -43.59
CA ILE A 135 -28.75 19.79 -44.39
C ILE A 135 -28.15 18.38 -44.38
N GLY A 136 -28.97 17.37 -44.07
CA GLY A 136 -28.79 15.95 -44.40
C GLY A 136 -27.37 15.38 -44.23
N SER A 137 -26.81 14.84 -45.31
CA SER A 137 -25.52 14.14 -45.32
C SER A 137 -24.33 14.98 -44.85
N ILE A 138 -24.38 16.31 -45.03
CA ILE A 138 -23.34 17.23 -44.54
C ILE A 138 -23.37 17.30 -43.00
N ARG A 139 -24.57 17.30 -42.41
CA ARG A 139 -24.75 17.27 -40.95
C ARG A 139 -24.22 15.96 -40.36
N ASP A 140 -24.52 14.83 -40.99
CA ASP A 140 -24.13 13.52 -40.49
C ASP A 140 -22.60 13.34 -40.57
N MET A 141 -21.96 13.80 -41.66
CA MET A 141 -20.50 13.80 -41.79
C MET A 141 -19.83 14.66 -40.70
N LYS A 142 -20.34 15.87 -40.46
CA LYS A 142 -19.80 16.77 -39.43
C LYS A 142 -20.00 16.21 -38.01
N THR A 143 -21.18 15.67 -37.74
CA THR A 143 -21.51 15.05 -36.44
C THR A 143 -20.60 13.85 -36.17
N SER A 144 -20.38 12.99 -37.16
CA SER A 144 -19.45 11.85 -37.04
C SER A 144 -18.02 12.29 -36.70
N LYS A 145 -17.50 13.32 -37.38
CA LYS A 145 -16.17 13.90 -37.09
C LYS A 145 -16.08 14.46 -35.67
N LEU A 146 -17.13 15.15 -35.20
CA LEU A 146 -17.18 15.66 -33.82
C LEU A 146 -17.19 14.50 -32.81
N THR A 147 -18.04 13.49 -33.02
CA THR A 147 -18.12 12.32 -32.14
C THR A 147 -16.79 11.57 -32.08
N ASP A 148 -16.08 11.40 -33.19
CA ASP A 148 -14.73 10.79 -33.19
C ASP A 148 -13.72 11.62 -32.38
N LYS A 149 -13.69 12.94 -32.58
CA LYS A 149 -12.82 13.85 -31.83
C LYS A 149 -13.06 13.73 -30.31
N TYR A 150 -14.31 13.83 -29.88
CA TYR A 150 -14.63 13.78 -28.45
C TYR A 150 -14.55 12.35 -27.88
N THR A 151 -14.72 11.30 -28.69
CA THR A 151 -14.42 9.92 -28.27
C THR A 151 -12.95 9.78 -27.91
N LYS A 152 -12.03 10.30 -28.75
CA LYS A 152 -10.58 10.28 -28.49
C LYS A 152 -10.23 11.06 -27.23
N GLU A 153 -10.81 12.24 -27.05
CA GLU A 153 -10.61 13.05 -25.84
C GLU A 153 -11.09 12.31 -24.58
N PHE A 154 -12.31 11.76 -24.62
CA PHE A 154 -12.90 10.99 -23.53
C PHE A 154 -11.99 9.81 -23.13
N GLN A 155 -11.59 8.99 -24.10
CA GLN A 155 -10.69 7.84 -23.88
C GLN A 155 -9.32 8.28 -23.33
N SER A 156 -8.77 9.41 -23.78
CA SER A 156 -7.49 9.93 -23.25
C SER A 156 -7.56 10.30 -21.77
N ILE A 157 -8.71 10.81 -21.30
CA ILE A 157 -8.95 11.11 -19.89
C ILE A 157 -8.99 9.80 -19.08
N LEU A 158 -9.60 8.76 -19.64
CA LEU A 158 -9.69 7.45 -18.98
C LEU A 158 -8.33 6.74 -18.87
N VAL A 159 -7.47 6.87 -19.88
CA VAL A 159 -6.10 6.33 -19.80
C VAL A 159 -5.37 6.91 -18.58
N LYS A 160 -5.40 8.23 -18.39
CA LYS A 160 -4.78 8.89 -17.23
C LYS A 160 -5.39 8.43 -15.90
N TYR A 161 -6.70 8.23 -15.87
CA TYR A 161 -7.39 7.71 -14.70
C TYR A 161 -6.96 6.26 -14.38
N ASN A 162 -6.82 5.41 -15.40
CA ASN A 162 -6.36 4.03 -15.25
C ASN A 162 -4.91 3.95 -14.74
N ASP A 163 -4.03 4.90 -15.11
CA ASP A 163 -2.68 4.98 -14.56
C ASP A 163 -2.71 5.17 -13.03
N GLY A 164 -3.61 6.01 -12.52
CA GLY A 164 -3.80 6.19 -11.08
C GLY A 164 -4.38 4.95 -10.39
N LEU A 165 -5.27 4.21 -11.06
CA LEU A 165 -5.79 2.94 -10.54
C LEU A 165 -4.67 1.88 -10.45
N LEU A 166 -3.79 1.83 -11.44
CA LEU A 166 -2.62 0.94 -11.43
C LEU A 166 -1.68 1.28 -10.25
N GLU A 167 -1.48 2.56 -9.97
CA GLU A 167 -0.66 3.00 -8.85
C GLU A 167 -1.26 2.63 -7.49
N LEU A 168 -2.57 2.80 -7.32
CA LEU A 168 -3.28 2.33 -6.14
C LEU A 168 -3.11 0.81 -5.94
N ASN A 169 -3.21 0.05 -7.03
CA ASN A 169 -3.06 -1.41 -7.00
C ASN A 169 -1.66 -1.85 -6.53
N LYS A 170 -0.60 -1.22 -7.06
CA LYS A 170 0.77 -1.50 -6.63
C LYS A 170 0.96 -1.25 -5.14
N ASN A 171 0.47 -0.11 -4.66
CA ASN A 171 0.58 0.26 -3.25
C ASN A 171 -0.21 -0.66 -2.33
N TYR A 172 -1.38 -1.14 -2.77
CA TYR A 172 -2.15 -2.16 -2.07
C TYR A 172 -1.37 -3.47 -1.92
N TYR A 173 -0.82 -4.02 -3.02
CA TYR A 173 -0.06 -5.28 -2.94
C TYR A 173 1.21 -5.15 -2.12
N SER A 174 1.89 -4.01 -2.20
CA SER A 174 3.02 -3.69 -1.31
C SER A 174 2.58 -3.73 0.15
N LEU A 175 1.51 -3.03 0.51
CA LEU A 175 0.96 -3.05 1.86
C LEU A 175 0.59 -4.45 2.34
N LYS A 176 -0.12 -5.22 1.51
CA LYS A 176 -0.53 -6.58 1.84
C LYS A 176 0.68 -7.46 2.17
N LYS A 177 1.73 -7.40 1.36
CA LYS A 177 2.97 -8.13 1.59
C LYS A 177 3.60 -7.75 2.94
N ILE A 178 3.73 -6.45 3.21
CA ILE A 178 4.32 -5.94 4.45
C ILE A 178 3.52 -6.39 5.68
N VAL A 179 2.19 -6.31 5.63
CA VAL A 179 1.32 -6.75 6.73
C VAL A 179 1.46 -8.26 6.95
N GLN A 180 1.53 -9.06 5.88
CA GLN A 180 1.71 -10.51 5.97
C GLN A 180 3.08 -10.93 6.54
N GLU A 181 4.17 -10.26 6.13
CA GLU A 181 5.51 -10.43 6.72
C GLU A 181 5.54 -10.12 8.22
N ASN A 182 4.57 -9.35 8.70
CA ASN A 182 4.48 -8.87 10.08
C ASN A 182 3.22 -9.37 10.81
N LYS A 183 2.63 -10.49 10.38
CA LYS A 183 1.40 -11.07 10.97
C LYS A 183 1.47 -11.40 12.46
N GLU A 184 2.68 -11.55 13.00
CA GLU A 184 2.93 -11.78 14.43
C GLU A 184 2.67 -10.53 15.28
N LEU A 185 2.66 -9.34 14.67
CA LEU A 185 2.38 -8.10 15.35
C LEU A 185 0.87 -7.86 15.39
N GLU A 186 0.35 -7.61 16.58
CA GLU A 186 -1.05 -7.24 16.79
C GLU A 186 -1.49 -6.07 15.89
N VAL A 187 -0.64 -5.04 15.75
CA VAL A 187 -0.94 -3.89 14.88
C VAL A 187 -1.12 -4.29 13.42
N SER A 188 -0.41 -5.31 12.92
CA SER A 188 -0.58 -5.79 11.54
C SER A 188 -1.96 -6.41 11.34
N LEU A 189 -2.41 -7.23 12.30
CA LEU A 189 -3.74 -7.84 12.28
C LEU A 189 -4.84 -6.77 12.33
N MET A 190 -4.64 -5.73 13.14
CA MET A 190 -5.57 -4.60 13.21
C MET A 190 -5.67 -3.88 11.86
N PHE A 191 -4.54 -3.59 11.20
CA PHE A 191 -4.54 -2.96 9.88
C PHE A 191 -5.14 -3.85 8.79
N GLU A 192 -4.88 -5.15 8.84
CA GLU A 192 -5.48 -6.12 7.93
C GLU A 192 -7.00 -6.06 7.96
N ASN A 193 -7.58 -5.96 9.16
CA ASN A 193 -9.02 -5.86 9.37
C ASN A 193 -9.60 -4.50 8.96
N ILE A 194 -9.00 -3.39 9.40
CA ILE A 194 -9.48 -2.03 9.11
C ILE A 194 -9.46 -1.76 7.61
N LEU A 195 -8.36 -2.10 6.95
CA LEU A 195 -8.17 -1.87 5.51
C LEU A 195 -8.73 -3.01 4.66
N LYS A 196 -9.34 -4.02 5.30
CA LYS A 196 -9.98 -5.17 4.65
C LYS A 196 -9.06 -5.82 3.60
N LEU A 197 -7.80 -6.01 3.95
CA LEU A 197 -6.77 -6.42 2.97
C LEU A 197 -7.06 -7.78 2.32
N ASN A 198 -7.85 -8.65 2.95
CA ASN A 198 -8.22 -9.94 2.37
C ASN A 198 -9.41 -9.89 1.42
N SER A 199 -10.26 -8.86 1.51
CA SER A 199 -11.45 -8.69 0.67
C SER A 199 -11.36 -7.50 -0.27
N PHE A 200 -10.21 -6.83 -0.32
CA PHE A 200 -9.94 -5.77 -1.28
C PHE A 200 -10.08 -6.31 -2.71
N ASN A 201 -10.94 -5.65 -3.49
CA ASN A 201 -11.19 -6.00 -4.88
C ASN A 201 -10.95 -4.76 -5.74
N LEU A 202 -9.88 -4.77 -6.54
CA LEU A 202 -9.57 -3.67 -7.46
C LEU A 202 -10.65 -3.49 -8.53
N ASP A 203 -11.32 -4.58 -8.94
CA ASP A 203 -12.35 -4.53 -9.98
C ASP A 203 -13.58 -3.72 -9.52
N LYS A 204 -13.77 -3.54 -8.21
CA LYS A 204 -14.75 -2.57 -7.66
C LYS A 204 -14.50 -1.15 -8.21
N TYR A 205 -13.26 -0.81 -8.56
CA TYR A 205 -12.87 0.50 -9.08
C TYR A 205 -12.69 0.50 -10.61
N LYS A 206 -12.69 -0.66 -11.28
CA LYS A 206 -12.74 -0.80 -12.75
C LYS A 206 -14.20 -0.82 -13.20
N ILE A 207 -14.70 0.34 -13.57
CA ILE A 207 -16.16 0.56 -13.73
C ILE A 207 -16.55 1.01 -15.14
N PHE A 208 -15.61 1.04 -16.08
CA PHE A 208 -15.89 1.37 -17.47
C PHE A 208 -16.48 0.16 -18.17
N LYS A 209 -17.64 0.37 -18.79
CA LYS A 209 -18.37 -0.66 -19.53
C LYS A 209 -18.07 -0.60 -21.03
N PHE A 210 -17.85 0.60 -21.56
CA PHE A 210 -17.74 0.80 -23.01
C PHE A 210 -16.36 1.29 -23.46
N ALA A 211 -15.67 2.07 -22.63
CA ALA A 211 -14.47 2.77 -23.06
C ALA A 211 -13.14 1.97 -22.91
N THR A 212 -13.21 0.64 -22.81
CA THR A 212 -12.06 -0.24 -22.54
C THR A 212 -11.21 -0.61 -23.76
N ASN A 213 -11.59 -0.21 -24.97
CA ASN A 213 -10.84 -0.52 -26.21
C ASN A 213 -9.97 0.67 -26.64
N SER A 214 -8.77 0.80 -26.05
CA SER A 214 -7.84 1.91 -26.32
C SER A 214 -6.82 1.63 -27.43
N GLN A 215 -6.79 0.43 -28.03
CA GLN A 215 -5.92 0.17 -29.17
C GLN A 215 -6.38 0.95 -30.40
N GLU A 216 -5.43 1.66 -31.04
CA GLU A 216 -5.61 2.63 -32.13
C GLU A 216 -6.49 2.12 -33.29
N GLY A 217 -6.63 0.79 -33.47
CA GLY A 217 -7.40 0.14 -34.54
C GLY A 217 -8.76 -0.45 -34.16
N THR A 218 -9.15 -0.50 -32.88
CA THR A 218 -10.42 -1.10 -32.40
C THR A 218 -11.27 -0.13 -31.55
N ARG A 219 -11.00 1.18 -31.65
CA ARG A 219 -11.73 2.21 -30.90
C ARG A 219 -13.20 2.21 -31.28
N ILE A 220 -14.04 1.80 -30.34
CA ILE A 220 -15.49 1.96 -30.43
C ILE A 220 -15.79 3.46 -30.36
N GLN A 221 -16.51 3.96 -31.36
CA GLN A 221 -17.04 5.33 -31.31
C GLN A 221 -18.06 5.40 -30.18
N LEU A 222 -17.84 6.29 -29.21
CA LEU A 222 -18.72 6.43 -28.05
C LEU A 222 -19.83 7.42 -28.39
N ASN A 223 -21.08 7.04 -28.15
CA ASN A 223 -22.20 7.97 -28.18
C ASN A 223 -22.44 8.60 -26.79
N SER A 224 -23.27 9.64 -26.75
CA SER A 224 -23.54 10.39 -25.51
C SER A 224 -24.12 9.53 -24.38
N ASN A 225 -24.91 8.50 -24.71
CA ASN A 225 -25.50 7.62 -23.70
C ASN A 225 -24.42 6.74 -23.05
N MET A 226 -23.54 6.15 -23.87
CA MET A 226 -22.41 5.35 -23.39
C MET A 226 -21.47 6.17 -22.49
N MET A 227 -21.15 7.40 -22.91
CA MET A 227 -20.31 8.30 -22.11
C MET A 227 -20.97 8.67 -20.77
N SER A 228 -22.27 8.95 -20.78
CA SER A 228 -23.04 9.26 -19.58
C SER A 228 -23.12 8.08 -18.61
N GLU A 229 -23.33 6.86 -19.12
CA GLU A 229 -23.31 5.62 -18.31
C GLU A 229 -21.96 5.45 -17.59
N ASP A 230 -20.84 5.59 -18.30
CA ASP A 230 -19.50 5.47 -17.70
C ASP A 230 -19.24 6.57 -16.64
N ILE A 231 -19.68 7.81 -16.88
CA ILE A 231 -19.58 8.91 -15.89
C ILE A 231 -20.42 8.62 -14.64
N ASN A 232 -21.64 8.12 -14.80
CA ASN A 232 -22.53 7.82 -13.69
C ASN A 232 -21.98 6.69 -12.81
N SER A 233 -21.39 5.66 -13.42
CA SER A 233 -20.65 4.62 -12.69
C SER A 233 -19.49 5.22 -11.88
N LEU A 234 -18.74 6.17 -12.46
CA LEU A 234 -17.64 6.86 -11.76
C LEU A 234 -18.13 7.64 -10.55
N ARG A 235 -19.24 8.37 -10.68
CA ARG A 235 -19.82 9.14 -9.58
C ARG A 235 -20.31 8.25 -8.44
N LYS A 236 -20.99 7.14 -8.76
CA LYS A 236 -21.46 6.20 -7.74
C LYS A 236 -20.28 5.65 -6.93
N ASN A 237 -19.25 5.19 -7.62
CA ASN A 237 -18.07 4.61 -6.98
C ASN A 237 -17.19 5.65 -6.26
N LEU A 238 -17.21 6.93 -6.67
CA LEU A 238 -16.55 8.02 -5.97
C LEU A 238 -17.09 8.19 -4.54
N ASN A 239 -18.42 8.17 -4.37
CA ASN A 239 -19.04 8.31 -3.05
C ASN A 239 -18.65 7.14 -2.13
N ASP A 240 -18.67 5.91 -2.65
CA ASP A 240 -18.25 4.72 -1.90
C ASP A 240 -16.78 4.83 -1.46
N LEU A 241 -15.88 5.24 -2.37
CA LEU A 241 -14.45 5.41 -2.07
C LEU A 241 -14.22 6.49 -1.01
N LYS A 242 -14.97 7.59 -1.06
CA LYS A 242 -14.89 8.68 -0.09
C LYS A 242 -15.32 8.23 1.31
N LEU A 243 -16.43 7.49 1.40
CA LEU A 243 -16.90 6.92 2.66
C LEU A 243 -15.90 5.91 3.22
N GLU A 244 -15.39 5.02 2.37
CA GLU A 244 -14.39 4.01 2.73
C GLU A 244 -13.12 4.67 3.30
N LEU A 245 -12.52 5.62 2.57
CA LEU A 245 -11.31 6.32 3.00
C LEU A 245 -11.50 7.11 4.31
N ASN A 246 -12.68 7.74 4.48
CA ASN A 246 -13.00 8.48 5.70
C ASN A 246 -13.12 7.55 6.91
N GLN A 247 -13.75 6.39 6.73
CA GLN A 247 -13.89 5.40 7.79
C GLN A 247 -12.53 4.82 8.18
N GLU A 248 -11.71 4.41 7.21
CA GLU A 248 -10.36 3.91 7.45
C GLU A 248 -9.52 4.94 8.23
N LYS A 249 -9.52 6.20 7.79
CA LYS A 249 -8.80 7.28 8.51
C LYS A 249 -9.30 7.48 9.93
N LYS A 250 -10.60 7.29 10.19
CA LYS A 250 -11.19 7.42 11.53
C LYS A 250 -10.74 6.28 12.44
N GLU A 251 -10.83 5.04 11.98
CA GLU A 251 -10.44 3.85 12.73
C GLU A 251 -8.93 3.84 13.03
N LEU A 252 -8.11 4.28 12.08
CA LEU A 252 -6.66 4.39 12.28
C LEU A 252 -6.28 5.49 13.27
N LYS A 253 -7.02 6.60 13.30
CA LYS A 253 -6.82 7.65 14.32
C LYS A 253 -7.17 7.18 15.73
N SER A 254 -8.14 6.27 15.90
CA SER A 254 -8.40 5.68 17.21
C SER A 254 -7.26 4.75 17.66
N LEU A 255 -6.64 4.01 16.73
CA LEU A 255 -5.49 3.15 17.04
C LEU A 255 -4.27 3.95 17.50
N ALA A 256 -4.02 5.13 16.94
CA ALA A 256 -2.89 5.98 17.34
C ALA A 256 -3.06 6.63 18.73
N LYS A 257 -4.22 6.49 19.37
CA LYS A 257 -4.52 7.01 20.71
C LYS A 257 -4.45 5.95 21.80
N VAL A 258 -4.30 4.67 21.43
CA VAL A 258 -4.13 3.52 22.32
C VAL A 258 -2.65 3.19 22.42
#